data_AF-A0A7C2JGU5-F1
#
_entry.id   AF-A0A7C2JGU5-F1
#
_cell.length_a   1.000
_cell.length_b   1.000
_cell.length_c   1.000
_cell.angle_alpha   90.00
_cell.angle_beta   90.00
_cell.angle_gamma   90.00
#
_symmetry.space_group_name_H-M   'P 1'
#
loop_
_entity.id
_entity.type
_entity.pdbx_description
1 polymer ?
#
loop_
_entity_poly.entity_id
_entity_poly.type
_entity_poly.pdbx_seq_one_letter_code
_entity_poly.pdbx_strand_id
1 'polypeptide(L)'
;MVAEASWKRHERQVARLLAGERQPNTGRRGADVLTARWAIEVKARRELPRWLLKALSQAEGSARATGRLPLLVLVHAPGRGRKVRCYALLPLQDLTSLVDTRGGPT
;
A
#
# COMPACT_ATOMS: atom_id res chain seq x y z
N MET A 1 24.20 0.15 -20.83
CA MET A 1 22.88 0.30 -20.18
C MET A 1 23.05 -0.01 -18.69
N VAL A 2 22.77 0.95 -17.81
CA VAL A 2 22.85 0.72 -16.36
C VAL A 2 21.63 -0.07 -15.92
N ALA A 3 21.84 -1.23 -15.31
CA ALA A 3 20.76 -2.04 -14.76
C ALA A 3 19.95 -1.20 -13.77
N GLU A 4 18.63 -1.15 -13.95
CA GLU A 4 17.77 -0.40 -13.05
C GLU A 4 17.82 -1.02 -11.65
N ALA A 5 18.10 -0.19 -10.65
CA ALA A 5 18.01 -0.63 -9.26
C ALA A 5 16.58 -1.12 -8.97
N SER A 6 16.46 -2.35 -8.47
CA SER A 6 15.18 -3.05 -8.25
C SER A 6 14.13 -2.19 -7.55
N TRP A 7 14.51 -1.31 -6.62
CA TRP A 7 13.58 -0.41 -5.93
C TRP A 7 12.85 0.58 -6.86
N LYS A 8 13.52 1.14 -7.87
CA LYS A 8 12.91 2.07 -8.85
C LYS A 8 11.80 1.39 -9.65
N ARG A 9 11.97 0.09 -9.96
CA ARG A 9 10.97 -0.71 -10.67
C ARG A 9 9.69 -0.82 -9.85
N HIS A 10 9.80 -1.04 -8.54
CA HIS A 10 8.65 -1.16 -7.65
C HIS A 10 7.90 0.17 -7.52
N GLU A 11 8.61 1.28 -7.35
CA GLU A 11 7.98 2.62 -7.31
C GLU A 11 7.20 2.93 -8.59
N ARG A 12 7.77 2.64 -9.76
CA ARG A 12 7.10 2.83 -11.05
C ARG A 12 5.86 1.95 -11.19
N GLN A 13 5.92 0.72 -10.71
CA GLN A 13 4.76 -0.17 -10.71
C GLN A 13 3.64 0.39 -9.82
N VAL A 14 3.96 0.87 -8.61
CA VAL A 14 2.98 1.48 -7.70
C VAL A 14 2.37 2.74 -8.32
N ALA A 15 3.20 3.63 -8.89
CA ALA A 15 2.75 4.83 -9.59
C ALA A 15 1.76 4.49 -10.71
N ARG A 16 2.06 3.48 -11.54
CA ARG A 16 1.16 3.03 -12.61
C ARG A 16 -0.17 2.49 -12.08
N LEU A 17 -0.14 1.66 -11.03
CA LEU A 17 -1.36 1.05 -10.47
C LEU A 17 -2.29 2.08 -9.85
N LEU A 18 -1.75 3.15 -9.27
CA LEU A 18 -2.52 4.15 -8.55
C LEU A 18 -2.70 5.47 -9.31
N ALA A 19 -2.43 5.49 -10.63
CA ALA A 19 -2.45 6.70 -11.45
C ALA A 19 -1.67 7.88 -10.82
N GLY A 20 -0.51 7.56 -10.25
CA GLY A 20 0.37 8.50 -9.57
C GLY A 20 1.66 8.81 -10.33
N GLU A 21 2.40 9.77 -9.80
CA GLU A 21 3.68 10.23 -10.30
C GLU A 21 4.81 9.89 -9.32
N ARG A 22 5.80 9.16 -9.82
CA ARG A 22 6.99 8.80 -9.06
C ARG A 22 7.90 10.03 -8.90
N GLN A 23 8.27 10.35 -7.67
CA GLN A 23 9.09 11.51 -7.37
C GLN A 23 10.60 11.23 -7.59
N PRO A 24 11.36 12.18 -8.16
CA PRO A 24 12.81 12.02 -8.30
C PRO A 24 13.50 12.04 -6.94
N ASN A 25 14.57 11.24 -6.78
CA ASN A 25 15.41 11.32 -5.59
C ASN A 25 16.29 12.56 -5.68
N THR A 26 15.88 13.65 -5.02
CA THR A 26 16.58 14.95 -5.03
C THR A 26 17.52 15.14 -3.85
N GLY A 27 17.77 14.09 -3.05
CA GLY A 27 18.55 14.19 -1.81
C GLY A 27 17.80 14.85 -0.64
N ARG A 28 16.54 15.25 -0.84
CA ARG A 28 15.63 15.74 0.21
C ARG A 28 14.61 14.64 0.56
N ARG A 29 14.15 14.60 1.82
CA ARG A 29 13.08 13.68 2.23
C ARG A 29 11.77 14.09 1.54
N GLY A 30 11.17 13.16 0.81
CA GLY A 30 9.88 13.31 0.13
C GLY A 30 9.26 11.94 -0.11
N ALA A 31 7.98 11.90 -0.50
CA ALA A 31 7.30 10.65 -0.82
C ALA A 31 7.87 10.03 -2.11
N ASP A 32 7.83 8.71 -2.23
CA ASP A 32 8.29 7.99 -3.42
C ASP A 32 7.31 8.15 -4.61
N VAL A 33 6.01 8.20 -4.33
CA VAL A 33 4.93 8.39 -5.31
C VAL A 33 3.90 9.37 -4.76
N LEU A 34 3.41 10.27 -5.62
CA LEU A 34 2.29 11.16 -5.34
C LEU A 34 1.10 10.80 -6.23
N THR A 35 -0.11 10.85 -5.68
CA THR A 35 -1.36 10.89 -6.46
C THR A 35 -2.11 12.16 -6.09
N ALA A 36 -3.28 12.40 -6.71
CA ALA A 36 -4.15 13.51 -6.30
C ALA A 36 -4.53 13.47 -4.80
N ARG A 37 -4.53 12.28 -4.17
CA ARG A 37 -5.00 12.11 -2.78
C ARG A 37 -3.93 11.61 -1.80
N TRP A 38 -2.87 10.97 -2.28
CA TRP A 38 -1.95 10.21 -1.43
C TRP A 38 -0.50 10.60 -1.65
N ALA A 39 0.23 10.76 -0.55
CA ALA A 39 1.69 10.73 -0.51
C ALA A 39 2.13 9.33 -0.07
N ILE A 40 2.77 8.59 -0.98
CA ILE A 40 3.00 7.15 -0.86
C ILE A 40 4.49 6.87 -0.72
N GLU A 41 4.82 6.10 0.32
CA GLU A 41 6.14 5.53 0.54
C GLU A 41 6.14 4.06 0.09
N VAL A 42 7.12 3.65 -0.71
CA VAL A 42 7.25 2.29 -1.25
C VAL A 42 8.41 1.57 -0.58
N LYS A 43 8.09 0.51 0.16
CA LYS A 43 9.10 -0.34 0.81
C LYS A 43 9.14 -1.72 0.19
N ALA A 44 10.13 -1.96 -0.67
CA ALA A 44 10.43 -3.31 -1.15
C ALA A 44 11.20 -4.10 -0.07
N ARG A 45 10.73 -5.31 0.22
CA ARG A 45 11.38 -6.28 1.13
C ARG A 45 11.32 -7.66 0.51
N ARG A 46 12.38 -8.44 0.66
CA ARG A 46 12.45 -9.83 0.18
C ARG A 46 11.52 -10.74 0.97
N GLU A 47 11.38 -10.48 2.26
CA GLU A 47 10.56 -11.25 3.18
C GLU A 47 9.72 -10.32 4.05
N LEU A 48 8.52 -10.76 4.39
CA LEU A 48 7.65 -10.16 5.38
C LEU A 48 7.48 -11.13 6.56
N PRO A 49 7.11 -10.65 7.76
CA PRO A 49 6.84 -11.54 8.89
C PRO A 49 5.82 -12.62 8.52
N ARG A 50 6.12 -13.88 8.86
CA ARG A 50 5.26 -15.03 8.50
C ARG A 50 3.82 -14.89 9.00
N TRP A 51 3.64 -14.32 10.19
CA TRP A 51 2.31 -14.08 10.76
C TRP A 51 1.50 -13.09 9.91
N LEU A 52 2.16 -12.09 9.30
CA LEU A 52 1.50 -11.09 8.46
C LEU A 52 1.04 -11.71 7.15
N LEU A 53 1.90 -12.52 6.52
CA LEU A 53 1.56 -13.27 5.31
C LEU A 53 0.38 -14.22 5.55
N LYS A 54 0.39 -14.93 6.68
CA LYS A 54 -0.73 -15.81 7.07
C LYS A 54 -2.03 -15.03 7.26
N ALA A 55 -1.99 -13.89 7.95
CA ALA A 55 -3.17 -13.06 8.18
C ALA A 55 -3.76 -12.50 6.86
N LEU A 56 -2.91 -12.06 5.93
CA LEU A 56 -3.33 -11.64 4.59
C LEU A 56 -3.99 -12.79 3.82
N SER A 57 -3.38 -13.98 3.83
CA SER A 57 -3.94 -15.17 3.18
C SER A 57 -5.31 -15.56 3.77
N GLN A 58 -5.51 -15.42 5.09
CA GLN A 58 -6.81 -15.63 5.74
C GLN A 58 -7.85 -14.60 5.31
N ALA A 59 -7.47 -13.33 5.17
CA ALA A 59 -8.35 -12.27 4.68
C ALA A 59 -8.78 -12.56 3.22
N GLU A 60 -7.84 -12.96 2.35
CA GLU A 60 -8.12 -13.37 0.97
C GLU A 60 -9.03 -14.60 0.88
N GLY A 61 -8.83 -15.60 1.76
CA GLY A 61 -9.71 -16.76 1.84
C GLY A 61 -11.14 -16.38 2.23
N SER A 62 -11.29 -15.53 3.23
CA SER A 62 -12.60 -15.03 3.69
C SER A 62 -13.30 -14.19 2.62
N ALA A 63 -12.54 -13.35 1.91
CA ALA A 63 -13.01 -12.57 0.78
C ALA A 63 -13.61 -13.45 -0.32
N ARG A 64 -12.89 -14.52 -0.73
CA ARG A 64 -13.40 -15.49 -1.71
C ARG A 64 -14.67 -16.19 -1.25
N ALA A 65 -14.72 -16.64 0.00
CA ALA A 65 -15.88 -17.34 0.55
C ALA A 65 -17.14 -16.45 0.65
N THR A 66 -16.96 -15.13 0.70
CA THR A 66 -18.05 -14.17 0.93
C THR A 66 -18.33 -13.27 -0.26
N GLY A 67 -17.59 -13.39 -1.36
CA GLY A 67 -17.71 -12.53 -2.54
C GLY A 67 -17.34 -11.05 -2.29
N ARG A 68 -16.46 -10.78 -1.31
CA ARG A 68 -16.05 -9.42 -0.90
C ARG A 68 -14.57 -9.19 -1.17
N LEU A 69 -14.10 -7.95 -1.02
CA LEU A 69 -12.66 -7.62 -1.08
C LEU A 69 -11.95 -7.97 0.24
N PRO A 70 -10.69 -8.42 0.19
CA PRO A 70 -9.91 -8.71 1.40
C PRO A 70 -9.47 -7.42 2.10
N LEU A 71 -9.57 -7.41 3.43
CA LEU A 71 -9.03 -6.36 4.28
C LEU A 71 -8.47 -6.97 5.56
N LEU A 72 -7.18 -6.77 5.79
CA LEU A 72 -6.54 -7.02 7.07
C LEU A 72 -6.48 -5.72 7.86
N VAL A 73 -7.03 -5.71 9.07
CA VAL A 73 -6.88 -4.60 10.02
C VAL A 73 -5.90 -5.00 11.12
N LEU A 74 -4.79 -4.28 11.25
CA LEU A 74 -3.87 -4.42 12.36
C LEU A 74 -4.19 -3.38 13.43
N VAL A 75 -4.57 -3.86 14.62
CA VAL A 75 -4.79 -3.02 15.79
C VAL A 75 -3.52 -2.99 16.63
N HIS A 76 -2.87 -1.83 16.69
CA HIS A 76 -1.73 -1.59 17.55
C HIS A 76 -2.20 -0.90 18.83
N ALA A 77 -2.22 -1.65 19.93
CA ALA A 77 -2.59 -1.18 21.26
C ALA A 77 -1.39 -1.26 22.21
N PRO A 78 -0.53 -0.23 22.27
CA PRO A 78 0.77 -0.33 22.92
C PRO A 78 0.71 -0.19 24.46
N GLY A 79 -0.43 -0.47 25.09
CA GLY A 79 -0.61 -0.44 26.54
C GLY A 79 -1.20 0.87 27.10
N ARG A 80 -1.29 0.93 28.43
CA ARG A 80 -2.02 1.95 29.20
C ARG A 80 -1.56 3.37 28.86
N GLY A 81 -2.52 4.28 28.68
CA GLY A 81 -2.27 5.70 28.41
C GLY A 81 -1.83 6.03 26.97
N ARG A 82 -1.64 5.03 26.11
CA ARG A 82 -1.28 5.25 24.70
C ARG A 82 -2.46 5.02 23.77
N LYS A 83 -2.58 5.88 22.75
CA LYS A 83 -3.65 5.78 21.75
C LYS A 83 -3.49 4.50 20.93
N VAL A 84 -4.58 3.74 20.84
CA VAL A 84 -4.71 2.63 19.89
C VAL A 84 -4.69 3.18 18.47
N ARG A 85 -4.01 2.49 17.56
CA ARG A 85 -4.01 2.82 16.13
C ARG A 85 -4.40 1.59 15.32
N CYS A 86 -5.18 1.80 14.28
CA CYS A 86 -5.56 0.77 13.33
C CYS A 86 -4.89 1.03 11.98
N TYR A 87 -4.35 -0.01 11.37
CA TYR A 87 -3.77 0.03 10.04
C TYR A 87 -4.54 -0.90 9.11
N ALA A 88 -4.88 -0.42 7.93
CA ALA A 88 -5.53 -1.20 6.89
C ALA A 88 -4.49 -1.72 5.91
N LEU A 89 -4.52 -3.02 5.63
CA LEU A 89 -3.71 -3.66 4.60
C LEU A 89 -4.62 -4.47 3.69
N LEU A 90 -4.41 -4.31 2.39
CA LEU A 90 -5.10 -5.00 1.33
C LEU A 90 -4.15 -5.14 0.14
N PRO A 91 -4.37 -6.11 -0.77
CA PRO A 91 -3.67 -6.14 -2.04
C PRO A 91 -3.81 -4.79 -2.75
N LEU A 92 -2.69 -4.27 -3.26
CA LEU A 92 -2.65 -2.96 -3.91
C LEU A 92 -3.59 -2.91 -5.13
N GLN A 93 -3.77 -4.05 -5.80
CA GLN A 93 -4.67 -4.21 -6.93
C GLN A 93 -6.13 -3.98 -6.52
N ASP A 94 -6.54 -4.47 -5.35
CA ASP A 94 -7.90 -4.29 -4.85
C ASP A 94 -8.16 -2.85 -4.40
N LEU A 95 -7.11 -2.14 -3.97
CA LEU A 95 -7.21 -0.72 -3.65
C LEU A 95 -7.64 0.10 -4.86
N THR A 96 -7.26 -0.29 -6.09
CA THR A 96 -7.61 0.45 -7.32
C THR A 96 -9.12 0.59 -7.51
N SER A 97 -9.90 -0.42 -7.09
CA SER A 97 -11.36 -0.38 -7.11
C SER A 97 -11.98 0.61 -6.12
N LEU A 98 -11.22 1.02 -5.09
CA LEU A 98 -11.64 1.97 -4.06
C LEU A 98 -11.15 3.39 -4.32
N VAL A 99 -10.05 3.53 -5.07
CA VAL A 99 -9.55 4.83 -5.53
C VAL A 99 -10.14 5.15 -6.89
N ASP A 100 -11.46 5.38 -6.93
CA ASP A 100 -12.11 5.92 -8.12
C ASP A 100 -11.39 7.24 -8.50
N THR A 101 -10.80 7.27 -9.70
CA THR A 101 -10.05 8.41 -10.24
C THR A 101 -10.96 9.55 -10.68
N ARG A 102 -12.27 9.43 -10.47
CA ARG A 102 -13.28 10.44 -10.79
C ARG A 102 -13.48 11.43 -9.64
N GLY A 103 -12.43 12.16 -9.31
CA GLY A 103 -12.57 13.46 -8.65
C GLY A 103 -12.85 14.53 -9.69
N GLY A 104 -14.07 14.56 -10.25
CA GLY A 104 -14.60 15.76 -10.90
C GLY A 104 -15.17 16.70 -9.82
N PRO A 105 -15.02 18.04 -9.94
CA PRO A 105 -15.47 18.97 -8.90
C PRO A 105 -17.00 18.91 -8.75
N THR A 106 -17.48 18.74 -7.52
CA THR A 106 -18.84 19.10 -7.10
C THR A 106 -18.98 20.60 -7.00
#